data_AF-A0A4C1TIJ6-F1
#
_entry.id   AF-A0A4C1TIJ6-F1
#
_cell.length_a   1.000
_cell.length_b   1.000
_cell.length_c   1.000
_cell.angle_alpha   90.00
_cell.angle_beta   90.00
_cell.angle_gamma   90.00
#
_symmetry.space_group_name_H-M   'P 1'
#
loop_
_entity.id
_entity.type
_entity.pdbx_description
1 polymer ?
#
loop_
_entity_poly.entity_id
_entity_poly.type
_entity_poly.pdbx_seq_one_letter_code
_entity_poly.pdbx_strand_id
1 'polypeptide(L)'
;MLREVILVGEQARAQDGLRRRMDKLKNSIEEANAAVTKERKKNVSLLHLIFPAEIAERLWLGASIDAKTYPDVTILFSDIVGFTSICSRATPFMVISMLESLYKDFDEFCDMFDVYKVETIGDAYCVASGLHRLRFMMPIKWLGWP
;
A
#
# COMPACT_ATOMS: atom_id res chain seq x y z
N MET A 1 -30.19 24.25 -56.45
CA MET A 1 -31.24 23.79 -55.51
C MET A 1 -31.21 22.30 -55.18
N LEU A 2 -31.75 21.35 -55.97
CA LEU A 2 -31.85 19.94 -55.51
C LEU A 2 -30.49 19.27 -55.21
N ARG A 3 -29.48 19.50 -56.07
CA ARG A 3 -28.10 19.01 -55.86
C ARG A 3 -27.43 19.56 -54.60
N GLU A 4 -27.64 20.85 -54.32
CA GLU A 4 -27.04 21.50 -53.14
C GLU A 4 -27.68 21.00 -51.84
N VAL A 5 -29.00 20.79 -51.84
CA VAL A 5 -29.72 20.22 -50.69
C VAL A 5 -29.26 18.79 -50.40
N ILE A 6 -29.02 17.98 -51.44
CA ILE A 6 -28.50 16.62 -51.28
C ILE A 6 -27.07 16.64 -50.73
N LEU A 7 -26.19 17.50 -51.26
CA LEU A 7 -24.80 17.63 -50.81
C LEU A 7 -24.69 18.07 -49.35
N VAL A 8 -25.50 19.05 -48.93
CA VAL A 8 -25.55 19.52 -47.54
C VAL A 8 -26.04 18.41 -46.60
N GLY A 9 -27.02 17.62 -47.02
CA GLY A 9 -27.52 16.47 -46.25
C GLY A 9 -26.48 15.35 -46.10
N GLU A 10 -25.69 15.07 -47.13
CA GLU A 10 -24.59 14.10 -47.08
C GLU A 10 -23.44 14.58 -46.18
N GLN A 11 -23.05 15.86 -46.28
CA GLN A 11 -22.03 16.47 -45.41
C GLN A 11 -22.45 16.49 -43.94
N ALA A 12 -23.69 16.85 -43.64
CA ALA A 12 -24.21 16.85 -42.27
C ALA A 12 -24.20 15.44 -41.65
N ARG A 13 -24.60 14.42 -42.42
CA ARG A 13 -24.55 13.01 -41.98
C ARG A 13 -23.12 12.52 -41.73
N ALA A 14 -22.18 12.92 -42.60
CA ALA A 14 -20.76 12.59 -42.44
C ALA A 14 -20.17 13.26 -41.18
N GLN A 15 -20.49 14.53 -40.93
CA GLN A 15 -20.07 15.24 -39.71
C GLN A 15 -20.67 14.62 -38.44
N ASP A 16 -21.95 14.27 -38.45
CA ASP A 16 -22.61 13.61 -37.30
C ASP A 16 -22.01 12.23 -37.01
N GLY A 17 -21.69 11.46 -38.05
CA GLY A 17 -21.00 10.18 -37.91
C GLY A 17 -19.62 10.32 -37.27
N LEU A 18 -18.86 11.33 -37.68
CA LEU A 18 -17.54 11.62 -37.09
C LEU A 18 -17.67 12.09 -35.64
N ARG A 19 -18.61 12.99 -35.35
CA ARG A 19 -18.87 13.52 -34.00
C ARG A 19 -19.24 12.40 -33.03
N ARG A 20 -20.13 11.48 -33.41
CA ARG A 20 -20.47 10.30 -32.59
C ARG A 20 -19.28 9.38 -32.33
N ARG A 21 -18.39 9.22 -33.32
CA ARG A 21 -17.15 8.42 -33.13
C ARG A 21 -16.19 9.12 -32.18
N MET A 22 -16.04 10.44 -32.28
CA MET A 22 -15.23 11.25 -31.37
C MET A 22 -15.77 11.20 -29.94
N ASP A 23 -17.09 11.30 -29.75
CA ASP A 23 -17.72 11.19 -28.42
C ASP A 23 -17.51 9.81 -27.81
N LYS A 24 -17.67 8.74 -28.60
CA LYS A 24 -17.38 7.36 -28.14
C LYS A 24 -15.92 7.17 -27.78
N LEU A 25 -15.00 7.68 -28.59
CA LEU A 25 -13.57 7.59 -28.33
C LEU A 25 -13.20 8.37 -27.07
N LYS A 26 -13.74 9.57 -26.90
CA LYS A 26 -13.53 10.39 -25.71
C LYS A 26 -14.01 9.68 -24.44
N ASN A 27 -15.22 9.13 -24.46
CA ASN A 27 -15.75 8.37 -23.32
C ASN A 27 -14.88 7.15 -23.01
N SER A 28 -14.46 6.40 -24.04
CA SER A 28 -13.58 5.25 -23.87
C SER A 28 -12.20 5.64 -23.30
N ILE A 29 -11.65 6.79 -23.70
CA ILE A 29 -10.41 7.33 -23.13
C ILE A 29 -10.61 7.74 -21.67
N GLU A 30 -11.72 8.39 -21.32
CA GLU A 30 -12.03 8.76 -19.93
C GLU A 30 -12.17 7.52 -19.04
N GLU A 31 -12.87 6.49 -19.50
CA GLU A 31 -13.00 5.20 -18.81
C GLU A 31 -11.64 4.51 -18.63
N ALA A 32 -10.82 4.46 -19.68
CA ALA A 32 -9.48 3.88 -19.61
C ALA A 32 -8.58 4.65 -18.63
N ASN A 33 -8.60 5.98 -18.66
CA ASN A 33 -7.85 6.81 -17.73
C ASN A 33 -8.31 6.61 -16.28
N ALA A 34 -9.61 6.47 -16.04
CA ALA A 34 -10.15 6.19 -14.71
C ALA A 34 -9.70 4.81 -14.19
N ALA A 35 -9.73 3.79 -15.04
CA ALA A 35 -9.24 2.45 -14.71
C ALA A 35 -7.74 2.45 -14.37
N VAL A 36 -6.91 3.08 -15.21
CA VAL A 36 -5.47 3.24 -14.96
C VAL A 36 -5.20 3.99 -13.66
N THR A 37 -5.97 5.05 -13.38
CA THR A 37 -5.82 5.81 -12.13
C THR A 37 -6.16 4.96 -10.90
N LYS A 38 -7.20 4.13 -10.99
CA LYS A 38 -7.60 3.21 -9.92
C LYS A 38 -6.52 2.16 -9.65
N GLU A 39 -5.97 1.55 -10.69
CA GLU A 39 -4.88 0.59 -10.56
C GLU A 39 -3.62 1.24 -9.99
N ARG A 40 -3.26 2.44 -10.44
CA ARG A 40 -2.13 3.20 -9.88
C ARG A 40 -2.30 3.45 -8.39
N LYS A 41 -3.49 3.89 -7.94
CA LYS A 41 -3.76 4.10 -6.50
C LYS A 41 -3.61 2.81 -5.70
N LYS A 42 -4.10 1.69 -6.22
CA LYS A 42 -3.96 0.39 -5.58
C LYS A 42 -2.48 -0.02 -5.46
N ASN A 43 -1.71 0.12 -6.54
CA ASN A 43 -0.28 -0.22 -6.52
C ASN A 43 0.51 0.64 -5.52
N VAL A 44 0.25 1.95 -5.48
CA VAL A 44 0.89 2.84 -4.50
C VAL A 44 0.51 2.45 -3.07
N SER A 45 -0.77 2.14 -2.81
CA SER A 45 -1.19 1.69 -1.48
C SER A 45 -0.51 0.39 -1.04
N LEU A 46 -0.28 -0.55 -1.96
CA LEU A 46 0.41 -1.79 -1.67
C LEU A 46 1.89 -1.56 -1.33
N LEU A 47 2.56 -0.61 -2.00
CA LEU A 47 3.94 -0.25 -1.66
C LEU A 47 4.05 0.33 -0.25
N HIS A 48 3.06 1.10 0.20
CA HIS A 48 3.02 1.65 1.55
C HIS A 48 2.76 0.60 2.64
N LEU A 49 2.23 -0.58 2.30
CA LEU A 49 2.10 -1.69 3.25
C LEU A 49 3.46 -2.35 3.56
N ILE A 50 4.44 -2.17 2.69
CA ILE A 50 5.75 -2.84 2.77
C ILE A 50 6.83 -1.84 3.15
N PHE A 51 6.82 -0.67 2.53
CA PHE A 51 7.87 0.33 2.66
C PHE A 51 7.39 1.61 3.31
N PRO A 52 8.26 2.31 4.07
CA PRO A 52 8.00 3.66 4.54
C PRO A 52 7.65 4.60 3.38
N ALA A 53 6.85 5.65 3.64
CA ALA A 53 6.28 6.49 2.58
C ALA A 53 7.30 7.09 1.61
N GLU A 54 8.45 7.57 2.13
CA GLU A 54 9.54 8.14 1.34
C GLU A 54 10.16 7.10 0.38
N ILE A 55 10.30 5.86 0.85
CA ILE A 55 10.89 4.76 0.09
C ILE A 55 9.91 4.28 -0.99
N ALA A 56 8.63 4.14 -0.63
CA ALA A 56 7.56 3.76 -1.54
C ALA A 56 7.42 4.74 -2.72
N GLU A 57 7.50 6.06 -2.46
CA GLU A 57 7.44 7.09 -3.49
C GLU A 57 8.65 7.02 -4.45
N ARG A 58 9.86 6.87 -3.91
CA ARG A 58 11.08 6.72 -4.73
C ARG A 58 11.04 5.47 -5.61
N LEU A 59 10.60 4.34 -5.07
CA LEU A 59 10.42 3.10 -5.84
C LEU A 59 9.40 3.28 -6.96
N TRP A 60 8.28 3.94 -6.66
CA TRP A 60 7.24 4.21 -7.65
C TRP A 60 7.74 5.08 -8.81
N LEU A 61 8.63 6.04 -8.53
CA LEU A 61 9.27 6.89 -9.54
C LEU A 61 10.42 6.19 -10.29
N GLY A 62 10.73 4.93 -9.97
CA GLY A 62 11.84 4.19 -10.59
C GLY A 62 13.22 4.68 -10.16
N ALA A 63 13.32 5.42 -9.05
CA ALA A 63 14.58 5.89 -8.53
C ALA A 63 15.34 4.74 -7.82
N SER A 64 16.67 4.73 -7.94
CA SER A 64 17.51 3.88 -7.09
C SER A 64 17.43 4.35 -5.64
N ILE A 65 17.48 3.41 -4.70
CA ILE A 65 17.54 3.68 -3.27
C ILE A 65 18.89 3.23 -2.75
N ASP A 66 19.64 4.19 -2.23
CA ASP A 66 20.91 3.92 -1.57
C ASP A 66 20.67 3.47 -0.13
N ALA A 67 21.57 2.63 0.38
CA ALA A 67 21.54 2.23 1.78
C ALA A 67 21.73 3.47 2.67
N LYS A 68 20.83 3.63 3.65
CA LYS A 68 20.89 4.71 4.64
C LYS A 68 21.37 4.16 5.99
N THR A 69 22.23 4.92 6.66
CA THR A 69 22.62 4.67 8.05
C THR A 69 21.85 5.61 8.95
N TYR A 70 21.27 5.08 10.03
CA TYR A 70 20.52 5.83 11.02
C TYR A 70 21.24 5.74 12.36
N PRO A 71 21.61 6.88 12.99
CA PRO A 71 22.40 6.87 14.23
C PRO A 71 21.57 6.45 15.46
N ASP A 72 20.29 6.82 15.50
CA ASP A 72 19.42 6.63 16.66
C ASP A 72 18.22 5.76 16.28
N VAL A 73 18.41 4.43 16.38
CA VAL A 73 17.36 3.44 16.11
C VAL A 73 17.22 2.51 17.30
N THR A 74 15.98 2.17 17.65
CA THR A 74 15.68 1.13 18.62
C THR A 74 14.95 -0.01 17.93
N ILE A 75 15.40 -1.24 18.13
CA ILE A 75 14.78 -2.44 17.58
C ILE A 75 14.22 -3.27 18.74
N LEU A 76 12.98 -3.73 18.60
CA LEU A 76 12.35 -4.68 19.51
C LEU A 76 12.17 -6.00 18.78
N PHE A 77 12.66 -7.07 19.40
CA PHE A 77 12.40 -8.45 19.00
C PHE A 77 11.50 -9.09 20.05
N SER A 78 10.43 -9.73 19.59
CA SER A 78 9.57 -10.55 20.43
C SER A 78 9.40 -11.93 19.81
N ASP A 79 9.18 -12.93 20.65
CA ASP A 79 9.00 -14.32 20.24
C ASP A 79 7.93 -14.98 21.12
N ILE A 80 7.19 -15.95 20.59
CA ILE A 80 6.12 -16.61 21.34
C ILE A 80 6.71 -17.81 22.08
N VAL A 81 6.73 -17.71 23.42
CA VAL A 81 7.24 -18.79 24.26
C VAL A 81 6.45 -20.08 24.01
N GLY A 82 7.16 -21.12 23.58
CA GLY A 82 6.59 -22.45 23.38
C GLY A 82 5.75 -22.59 22.10
N PHE A 83 5.90 -21.70 21.12
CA PHE A 83 5.16 -21.74 19.86
C PHE A 83 5.26 -23.09 19.13
N THR A 84 6.45 -23.70 19.06
CA THR A 84 6.61 -25.06 18.48
C THR A 84 5.67 -26.07 19.14
N SER A 85 5.50 -25.97 20.46
CA SER A 85 4.62 -26.85 21.23
C SER A 85 3.14 -26.55 20.94
N ILE A 86 2.77 -25.28 20.79
CA ILE A 86 1.43 -24.87 20.38
C ILE A 86 1.10 -25.45 19.00
N CYS A 87 1.99 -25.26 18.02
CA CYS A 87 1.85 -25.76 16.66
C CYS A 87 1.74 -27.30 16.58
N SER A 88 2.39 -28.03 17.50
CA SER A 88 2.30 -29.49 17.55
C SER A 88 0.94 -30.02 18.05
N ARG A 89 0.18 -29.21 18.79
CA ARG A 89 -1.09 -29.62 19.43
C ARG A 89 -2.33 -28.98 18.82
N ALA A 90 -2.19 -27.80 18.23
CA ALA A 90 -3.29 -27.04 17.63
C ALA A 90 -3.47 -27.39 16.15
N THR A 91 -4.68 -27.18 15.64
CA THR A 91 -4.90 -27.25 14.19
C THR A 91 -4.25 -26.05 13.49
N PRO A 92 -3.84 -26.17 12.23
CA PRO A 92 -3.26 -25.05 11.48
C PRO A 92 -4.15 -23.80 11.49
N PHE A 93 -5.47 -23.99 11.42
CA PHE A 93 -6.43 -22.89 11.49
C PHE A 93 -6.36 -22.14 12.82
N MET A 94 -6.31 -22.86 13.95
CA MET A 94 -6.19 -22.24 15.27
C MET A 94 -4.88 -21.47 15.45
N VAL A 95 -3.78 -22.00 14.93
CA VAL A 95 -2.47 -21.31 14.96
C VAL A 95 -2.53 -20.01 14.17
N ILE A 96 -3.10 -20.05 12.96
CA ILE A 96 -3.23 -18.86 12.11
C ILE A 96 -4.13 -17.82 12.78
N SER A 97 -5.30 -18.21 13.30
CA SER A 97 -6.21 -17.25 13.97
C SER A 97 -5.58 -16.63 15.22
N MET A 98 -4.77 -17.38 15.97
CA MET A 98 -4.03 -16.85 17.13
C MET A 98 -3.01 -15.79 16.69
N LEU A 99 -2.19 -16.10 15.67
CA LEU A 99 -1.20 -15.17 15.13
C LEU A 99 -1.85 -13.92 14.53
N GLU A 100 -2.94 -14.09 13.78
CA GLU A 100 -3.67 -12.99 13.16
C GLU A 100 -4.23 -12.03 14.23
N SER A 101 -4.81 -12.55 15.31
CA SER A 101 -5.29 -11.73 16.41
C SER A 101 -4.15 -10.98 17.11
N LEU A 102 -3.05 -11.67 17.41
CA LEU A 102 -1.90 -11.07 18.09
C LEU A 102 -1.25 -9.97 17.25
N TYR A 103 -1.00 -10.25 15.97
CA TYR A 103 -0.37 -9.29 15.07
C TYR A 103 -1.28 -8.12 14.75
N LYS A 104 -2.60 -8.32 14.72
CA LYS A 104 -3.54 -7.20 14.59
C LYS A 104 -3.42 -6.24 15.76
N ASP A 105 -3.39 -6.75 17.00
CA ASP A 105 -3.23 -5.92 18.19
C ASP A 105 -1.88 -5.19 18.18
N PHE A 106 -0.80 -5.87 17.77
CA PHE A 106 0.52 -5.25 17.64
C PHE A 106 0.58 -4.18 16.54
N ASP A 107 -0.05 -4.44 15.39
CA ASP A 107 -0.10 -3.50 14.27
C ASP A 107 -0.87 -2.23 14.69
N GLU A 108 -1.95 -2.35 15.48
CA GLU A 108 -2.65 -1.20 16.06
C GLU A 108 -1.74 -0.35 16.98
N PHE A 109 -0.91 -1.01 17.81
CA PHE A 109 0.08 -0.29 18.61
C PHE A 109 1.17 0.35 17.75
N CYS A 110 1.57 -0.29 16.65
CA CYS A 110 2.57 0.28 15.74
C CYS A 110 2.11 1.61 15.16
N ASP A 111 0.84 1.66 14.72
CA ASP A 111 0.22 2.88 14.20
C ASP A 111 0.13 3.98 15.28
N MET A 112 -0.17 3.61 16.54
CA MET A 112 -0.24 4.57 17.65
C MET A 112 1.12 5.18 18.03
N PHE A 113 2.18 4.38 18.02
CA PHE A 113 3.51 4.78 18.48
C PHE A 113 4.45 5.23 17.35
N ASP A 114 3.98 5.23 16.10
CA ASP A 114 4.78 5.56 14.90
C ASP A 114 6.06 4.72 14.82
N VAL A 115 5.91 3.41 15.06
CA VAL A 115 7.00 2.43 14.93
C VAL A 115 6.81 1.60 13.66
N TYR A 116 7.92 1.30 12.99
CA TYR A 116 7.91 0.58 11.73
C TYR A 116 8.00 -0.93 11.98
N LYS A 117 6.99 -1.67 11.53
CA LYS A 117 7.00 -3.13 11.50
C LYS A 117 8.03 -3.61 10.49
N VAL A 118 8.99 -4.39 10.97
CA VAL A 118 9.98 -5.08 10.13
C VAL A 118 9.38 -6.43 9.70
N GLU A 119 9.91 -7.02 8.64
CA GLU A 119 9.52 -8.36 8.22
C GLU A 119 9.66 -9.38 9.37
N THR A 120 8.66 -10.24 9.50
CA THR A 120 8.58 -11.27 10.53
C THR A 120 8.88 -12.65 9.94
N ILE A 121 9.45 -13.55 10.75
CA ILE A 121 9.70 -14.94 10.35
C ILE A 121 9.13 -15.86 11.43
N GLY A 122 8.13 -16.66 11.07
CA GLY A 122 7.47 -17.56 12.01
C GLY A 122 6.62 -16.80 13.02
N ASP A 123 6.86 -17.03 14.30
CA ASP A 123 6.18 -16.40 15.44
C ASP A 123 6.88 -15.16 15.99
N ALA A 124 8.10 -14.89 15.53
CA ALA A 124 8.85 -13.71 15.95
C ALA A 124 8.26 -12.43 15.32
N TYR A 125 8.06 -11.40 16.13
CA TYR A 125 7.61 -10.08 15.68
C TYR A 125 8.68 -9.02 15.97
N CYS A 126 9.06 -8.28 14.93
CA CYS A 126 10.15 -7.31 14.96
C CYS A 126 9.64 -5.92 14.57
N VAL A 127 9.97 -4.91 15.38
CA VAL A 127 9.65 -3.51 15.09
C VAL A 127 10.86 -2.63 15.33
N ALA A 128 10.93 -1.53 14.59
CA ALA A 128 11.98 -0.55 14.71
C ALA A 128 11.40 0.87 14.84
N SER A 129 11.92 1.62 15.81
CA SER A 129 11.64 3.05 15.98
C SER A 129 12.84 3.87 15.52
N GLY A 130 12.58 5.06 14.94
CA GLY A 130 13.62 5.96 14.44
C GLY A 130 14.01 5.77 12.96
N LEU A 131 13.37 4.85 12.23
CA LEU A 131 13.66 4.59 10.81
C LEU A 131 12.93 5.52 9.83
N HIS A 132 11.63 5.79 10.06
CA HIS A 132 10.80 6.56 9.13
C HIS A 132 10.57 8.01 9.57
N ARG A 133 10.47 8.28 10.87
CA ARG A 133 10.27 9.62 11.42
C ARG A 133 11.19 9.86 12.62
N LEU A 134 11.94 10.96 12.59
CA LEU A 134 12.73 11.43 13.73
C LEU A 134 11.77 12.08 14.73
N ARG A 135 11.48 11.39 15.83
CA ARG A 135 10.84 11.98 17.01
C ARG A 135 11.85 11.95 18.14
N PHE A 136 11.87 13.00 18.96
CA PHE A 136 12.53 12.93 20.27
C PHE A 136 11.90 11.77 21.03
N MET A 137 12.62 10.66 21.09
CA MET A 137 12.20 9.46 21.78
C MET A 137 12.05 9.83 23.25
N MET A 138 10.81 9.92 23.75
CA MET A 138 10.63 9.87 25.19
C MET A 138 11.12 8.49 25.61
N PRO A 139 12.07 8.39 26.56
CA PRO A 139 12.53 7.09 27.01
C PRO A 139 11.30 6.29 27.45
N ILE A 140 11.15 5.09 26.89
CA ILE A 140 10.19 4.11 27.41
C ILE A 140 10.64 3.88 28.84
N LYS A 141 9.97 4.53 29.79
CA LYS A 141 10.11 4.21 31.20
C LYS A 141 9.53 2.81 31.32
N TRP A 142 10.41 1.82 31.36
CA TRP A 142 10.08 0.49 31.84
C TRP A 142 9.26 0.68 33.11
N LEU A 143 7.97 0.32 33.07
CA LEU A 143 7.19 0.20 34.31
C LEU A 143 7.98 -0.79 35.15
N GLY A 144 8.46 -0.32 36.29
CA GLY A 144 9.33 -1.07 37.17
C GLY A 144 8.76 -2.46 37.41
N TRP A 145 9.54 -3.46 37.04
CA TRP A 145 9.38 -4.78 37.62
C TRP A 145 10.01 -4.74 39.02
N PRO A 146 9.35 -5.22 40.08
CA PRO A 146 10.03 -5.61 41.30
C PRO A 146 11.01 -6.77 41.06
#